data_AF-A0A5J4Q365-F1
#
_entry.id   AF-A0A5J4Q365-F1
#
_cell.length_a   1.000
_cell.length_b   1.000
_cell.length_c   1.000
_cell.angle_alpha   90.00
_cell.angle_beta   90.00
_cell.angle_gamma   90.00
#
_symmetry.space_group_name_H-M   'P 1'
#
loop_
_entity.id
_entity.type
_entity.pdbx_description
1 polymer ?
#
loop_
_entity_poly.entity_id
_entity_poly.type
_entity_poly.pdbx_seq_one_letter_code
_entity_poly.pdbx_strand_id
1 'polypeptide(L)' 'IIENLNGKIRKYTKNKLSFPNDDALKKSVYLAIAEIEKKWTQSIWNWGLIFNQFLTIFENRIKV' A
#
# COMPACT_ATOMS: atom_id res chain seq x y z
N ILE A 1 -6.47 -1.66 -6.33
CA ILE A 1 -5.32 -1.54 -5.39
C ILE A 1 -5.80 -1.33 -3.96
N ILE A 2 -6.56 -0.25 -3.70
CA ILE A 2 -7.07 0.08 -2.35
C ILE A 2 -7.91 -1.06 -1.74
N GLU A 3 -8.88 -1.59 -2.48
CA GLU A 3 -9.75 -2.65 -1.94
C GLU A 3 -9.01 -3.98 -1.70
N ASN A 4 -7.97 -4.27 -2.48
CA ASN A 4 -7.12 -5.44 -2.25
C ASN A 4 -6.39 -5.33 -0.89
N LEU A 5 -5.85 -4.14 -0.58
CA LEU A 5 -5.24 -3.85 0.71
C LEU A 5 -6.25 -3.99 1.85
N ASN A 6 -7.42 -3.34 1.73
CA ASN A 6 -8.48 -3.40 2.73
C ASN A 6 -8.96 -4.84 2.99
N GLY A 7 -9.17 -5.62 1.92
CA GLY A 7 -9.55 -7.02 2.02
C GLY A 7 -8.52 -7.88 2.76
N LYS A 8 -7.22 -7.64 2.53
CA LYS A 8 -6.16 -8.34 3.26
C LYS A 8 -6.11 -7.91 4.73
N ILE A 9 -6.22 -6.61 5.03
CA ILE A 9 -6.28 -6.13 6.42
C ILE A 9 -7.44 -6.80 7.16
N ARG A 10 -8.65 -6.82 6.59
CA ARG A 10 -9.81 -7.53 7.16
C ARG A 10 -9.53 -9.03 7.34
N LYS A 11 -8.87 -9.67 6.39
CA LYS A 11 -8.47 -11.09 6.50
C LYS A 11 -7.52 -11.34 7.68
N TYR A 12 -6.56 -10.44 7.94
CA TYR A 12 -5.62 -10.57 9.05
C TYR A 12 -6.24 -10.23 10.41
N THR A 13 -7.26 -9.37 10.44
CA THR A 13 -7.94 -8.99 11.69
C THR A 13 -9.19 -9.81 12.00
N LYS A 14 -9.71 -10.62 11.07
CA LYS A 14 -10.99 -11.36 11.22
C LYS A 14 -11.12 -12.22 12.49
N ASN A 15 -10.01 -12.75 13.00
CA ASN A 15 -9.98 -13.61 14.18
C ASN A 15 -9.81 -12.82 15.50
N LYS A 16 -9.66 -11.50 15.44
CA LYS A 16 -9.55 -10.61 16.60
C LYS A 16 -10.77 -9.71 16.67
N LEU A 17 -11.77 -10.13 17.46
CA LEU A 17 -13.02 -9.38 17.67
C LEU A 17 -12.82 -8.10 18.50
N SER A 18 -11.79 -8.06 19.35
CA SER A 18 -11.43 -6.90 20.16
C SER A 18 -9.92 -6.83 20.37
N PHE A 19 -9.41 -5.61 20.55
CA PHE A 19 -8.02 -5.34 20.88
C PHE A 19 -7.94 -4.77 22.31
N PRO A 20 -6.90 -5.13 23.09
CA PRO A 20 -6.76 -4.66 24.46
C PRO A 20 -6.44 -3.16 24.59
N ASN A 21 -5.88 -2.56 23.54
CA ASN A 21 -5.63 -1.12 23.41
C ASN A 21 -5.37 -0.74 21.94
N ASP A 22 -5.33 0.56 21.66
CA ASP A 22 -5.11 1.09 20.31
C ASP A 22 -3.75 0.72 19.72
N ASP A 23 -2.71 0.58 20.55
CA ASP A 23 -1.37 0.24 20.09
C ASP A 23 -1.31 -1.21 19.59
N ALA A 24 -2.02 -2.13 20.25
CA ALA A 24 -2.16 -3.51 19.79
C ALA A 24 -2.90 -3.58 18.44
N LEU A 25 -3.92 -2.73 18.24
CA LEU A 25 -4.61 -2.60 16.96
C LEU A 25 -3.66 -2.08 15.87
N LYS A 26 -2.98 -0.95 16.12
CA LYS A 26 -2.03 -0.34 15.17
C LYS A 26 -0.92 -1.31 14.78
N LYS A 27 -0.34 -2.02 15.75
CA LYS A 27 0.70 -3.04 15.51
C LYS A 27 0.17 -4.18 14.63
N SER A 28 -1.06 -4.63 14.85
CA SER A 28 -1.67 -5.68 14.04
C SER A 28 -1.85 -5.25 12.59
N VAL A 29 -2.32 -4.02 12.35
CA VAL A 29 -2.48 -3.47 11.00
C VAL A 29 -1.11 -3.26 10.33
N TYR A 30 -0.14 -2.71 11.06
CA TYR A 30 1.23 -2.53 10.58
C TYR A 30 1.85 -3.84 10.10
N LEU A 31 1.76 -4.91 10.91
CA LEU A 31 2.30 -6.22 10.54
C LEU A 31 1.59 -6.81 9.30
N ALA A 32 0.27 -6.60 9.18
CA ALA A 32 -0.47 -7.02 7.99
C ALA A 32 0.04 -6.28 6.74
N ILE A 33 0.23 -4.95 6.82
CA ILE A 33 0.75 -4.15 5.70
C ILE A 33 2.17 -4.59 5.34
N ALA A 34 3.06 -4.77 6.32
CA ALA A 34 4.43 -5.21 6.08
C ALA A 34 4.49 -6.55 5.34
N GLU A 35 3.60 -7.50 5.65
CA GLU A 35 3.53 -8.78 4.95
C GLU A 35 2.96 -8.65 3.52
N ILE A 36 2.08 -7.67 3.30
CA ILE A 36 1.53 -7.36 1.97
C ILE A 36 2.59 -6.73 1.08
N GLU A 37 3.35 -5.77 1.62
CA GLU A 37 4.42 -5.05 0.92
C GLU A 37 5.52 -5.97 0.41
N LYS A 38 5.87 -7.02 1.16
CA LYS A 38 6.82 -8.05 0.69
C LYS A 38 6.43 -8.69 -0.64
N LYS A 39 5.14 -8.71 -0.98
CA LYS A 39 4.62 -9.29 -2.23
C LYS A 39 4.42 -8.25 -3.33
N TRP A 40 4.59 -6.96 -3.03
CA TRP A 40 4.47 -5.86 -4.00
C TRP A 40 5.80 -5.62 -4.72
N THR A 41 6.28 -6.64 -5.41
CA THR A 41 7.55 -6.59 -6.16
C THR A 41 7.37 -6.27 -7.64
N GLN A 42 6.14 -6.38 -8.16
CA GLN A 42 5.86 -6.13 -9.56
C GLN A 42 5.91 -4.64 -9.88
N SER A 43 6.72 -4.27 -10.88
CA SER A 43 6.76 -2.92 -11.42
C SER A 43 5.42 -2.51 -12.04
N ILE A 44 5.12 -1.22 -11.99
CA ILE A 44 3.94 -0.67 -12.66
C ILE A 44 4.06 -0.88 -14.16
N TRP A 45 3.03 -1.46 -14.77
CA TRP A 45 3.00 -1.68 -16.21
C TRP A 45 3.01 -0.34 -16.96
N ASN A 46 3.82 -0.25 -18.02
CA ASN A 46 4.05 0.96 -18.82
C ASN A 46 4.57 2.19 -18.03
N TRP A 47 5.31 1.97 -16.95
CA TRP A 47 5.80 3.07 -16.11
C TRP A 47 6.55 4.16 -16.88
N GLY A 48 7.41 3.81 -17.87
CA GLY A 48 8.14 4.81 -18.66
C GLY A 48 7.25 5.76 -19.47
N LEU A 49 6.14 5.25 -20.03
CA LEU A 49 5.17 6.08 -20.76
C LEU A 49 4.44 7.02 -19.81
N ILE A 50 3.96 6.50 -18.67
CA ILE A 50 3.26 7.28 -17.64
C ILE A 50 4.20 8.34 -17.06
N PHE A 51 5.46 7.99 -16.83
CA PHE A 51 6.47 8.91 -16.32
C PHE A 51 6.74 10.06 -17.29
N ASN A 52 6.85 9.80 -18.60
CA ASN A 52 6.99 10.84 -19.60
C ASN A 52 5.78 11.80 -19.61
N GLN A 53 4.56 11.29 -19.47
CA GLN A 53 3.37 12.13 -19.34
C GLN A 53 3.44 13.00 -18.08
N PHE A 54 3.92 12.46 -16.95
CA PHE A 54 4.11 13.24 -15.73
C PHE A 54 5.17 14.33 -15.90
N LEU A 55 6.27 14.06 -16.60
CA LEU A 55 7.27 15.08 -16.91
C LEU A 55 6.66 16.23 -17.71
N THR A 56 5.83 15.95 -18.71
CA THR A 56 5.16 17.00 -19.50
C THR A 56 4.12 17.78 -18.70
N ILE A 57 3.33 17.14 -17.84
CA ILE A 57 2.28 17.82 -17.06
C ILE A 57 2.89 18.61 -15.89
N PHE A 58 4.00 18.13 -15.33
CA PHE A 58 4.62 18.65 -14.11
C PHE A 58 6.09 19.01 -14.29
N GLU A 59 6.45 19.62 -15.43
CA GLU A 59 7.83 19.93 -15.86
C GLU A 59 8.70 20.54 -14.74
N ASN A 60 8.14 21.44 -13.93
CA ASN A 60 8.88 22.15 -12.88
C ASN A 60 8.94 21.41 -11.52
N ARG A 61 8.24 20.28 -11.37
CA ARG A 61 8.18 19.54 -10.09
C ARG A 61 9.01 18.27 -10.11
N ILE A 62 9.13 17.63 -11.27
CA ILE A 62 9.83 16.35 -11.41
C ILE A 62 11.17 16.65 -12.07
N LYS A 63 12.24 16.59 -11.27
CA LYS A 63 13.62 16.66 -11.76
C LYS A 63 14.07 15.23 -12.05
N VAL A 64 14.52 14.99 -13.27
CA VAL A 64 15.16 13.73 -13.70
C VAL A 64 16.65 13.81 -13.44
#